data_AF-A0A1L5FAA5-F1
#
_entry.id   AF-A0A1L5FAA5-F1
#
_cell.length_a   1.000
_cell.length_b   1.000
_cell.length_c   1.000
_cell.angle_alpha   90.00
_cell.angle_beta   90.00
_cell.angle_gamma   90.00
#
_symmetry.space_group_name_H-M   'P 1'
#
loop_
_entity.id
_entity.type
_entity.pdbx_description
1 polymer ?
#
loop_
_entity_poly.entity_id
_entity_poly.type
_entity_poly.pdbx_seq_one_letter_code
_entity_poly.pdbx_strand_id
1 'polypeptide(L)' 'MNENCFAYKNSRCKILKSTQCVNNSCSFFKTEEEQEESLNKAYARIASLDKAIQKSIADTYYNGKVPWLKGGDK' A
#
# COMPACT_ATOMS: atom_id res chain seq x y z
N MET A 1 2.99 15.92 13.12
CA MET A 1 3.03 14.90 12.06
C MET A 1 4.49 14.58 11.78
N ASN A 2 4.85 13.31 11.69
CA ASN A 2 6.24 12.87 11.54
C ASN A 2 6.62 12.85 10.06
N GLU A 3 7.76 13.47 9.70
CA GLU A 3 8.25 13.57 8.32
C GLU A 3 8.72 12.22 7.76
N ASN A 4 9.06 11.27 8.63
CA ASN A 4 9.45 9.91 8.24
C ASN A 4 8.25 9.03 7.84
N CYS A 5 7.02 9.57 7.88
CA CYS A 5 5.82 8.82 7.52
C CYS A 5 5.69 8.67 6.01
N PHE A 6 5.45 7.45 5.50
CA PHE A 6 5.24 7.20 4.05
C PHE A 6 4.09 8.02 3.43
N ALA A 7 3.15 8.45 4.27
CA ALA A 7 1.98 9.24 3.88
C ALA A 7 2.22 10.76 3.91
N TYR A 8 3.38 11.22 4.39
CA TYR A 8 3.73 12.64 4.44
C TYR A 8 4.21 13.12 3.07
N LYS A 9 3.37 13.91 2.38
CA LYS A 9 3.73 14.52 1.09
C LYS A 9 3.17 15.95 1.02
N ASN A 10 3.98 16.90 0.56
CA ASN A 10 3.62 18.33 0.47
C ASN A 10 3.09 18.87 1.81
N SER A 11 3.84 18.62 2.90
CA SER A 11 3.54 19.10 4.25
C SER A 11 2.20 18.62 4.85
N ARG A 12 1.64 17.51 4.34
CA ARG A 12 0.39 16.93 4.86
C ARG A 12 0.28 15.42 4.69
N CYS A 13 -0.62 14.81 5.47
CA CYS A 13 -1.01 13.42 5.30
C CYS A 13 -1.84 13.26 4.02
N LYS A 14 -1.50 12.27 3.20
CA LYS A 14 -2.26 11.90 2.00
C LYS A 14 -3.30 10.81 2.25
N ILE A 15 -3.21 10.10 3.37
CA ILE A 15 -4.10 8.98 3.71
C ILE A 15 -5.29 9.46 4.55
N LEU A 16 -5.02 10.13 5.66
CA LEU A 16 -6.07 10.66 6.53
C LEU A 16 -6.51 12.04 6.03
N LYS A 17 -7.83 12.23 5.91
CA LYS A 17 -8.44 13.55 5.67
C LYS A 17 -8.51 14.38 6.95
N SER A 18 -8.44 13.73 8.11
CA SER A 18 -8.43 14.37 9.43
C SER A 18 -7.02 14.86 9.77
N THR A 19 -6.93 15.92 10.59
CA THR A 19 -5.66 16.43 11.10
C THR A 19 -5.07 15.58 12.23
N GLN A 20 -5.55 14.36 12.44
CA GLN A 20 -5.25 13.49 13.59
C GLN A 20 -3.80 12.97 13.67
N CYS A 21 -2.91 13.38 12.77
CA CYS A 21 -1.47 13.12 12.90
C CYS A 21 -0.76 14.03 13.92
N VAL A 22 -1.51 14.58 14.88
CA VAL A 22 -1.01 15.46 15.96
C VAL A 22 -0.19 14.62 16.95
N ASN A 23 0.91 15.17 17.45
CA ASN A 23 1.75 14.58 18.51
C ASN A 23 2.35 13.19 18.21
N ASN A 24 2.61 12.86 16.93
CA ASN A 24 3.22 11.58 16.52
C ASN A 24 2.45 10.32 16.95
N SER A 25 1.20 10.45 17.41
CA SER A 25 0.35 9.33 17.85
C SER A 25 -0.63 8.90 16.75
N CYS A 26 -0.13 8.77 15.51
CA CYS A 26 -0.94 8.29 14.40
C CYS A 26 -0.89 6.77 14.37
N SER A 27 -2.02 6.09 14.58
CA SER A 27 -2.12 4.62 14.48
C SER A 27 -1.85 4.07 13.08
N PHE A 28 -1.85 4.95 12.07
CA PHE A 28 -1.51 4.62 10.68
C PHE A 28 -0.07 5.00 10.31
N PHE A 29 0.74 5.48 11.28
CA PHE A 29 2.13 5.79 11.03
C PHE A 29 2.89 4.53 10.60
N LYS A 30 3.65 4.67 9.51
CA LYS A 30 4.68 3.73 9.06
C LYS A 30 5.79 4.51 8.37
N THR A 31 7.01 4.01 8.45
CA THR A 31 8.10 4.47 7.57
C THR A 31 7.85 4.01 6.13
N GLU A 32 8.61 4.56 5.17
CA GLU A 32 8.57 4.06 3.78
C GLU A 32 8.95 2.57 3.71
N GLU A 33 9.98 2.15 4.47
CA GLU A 33 10.45 0.77 4.53
C GLU A 33 9.38 -0.18 5.10
N GLU A 34 8.75 0.17 6.22
CA GLU A 34 7.68 -0.63 6.83
C GLU A 34 6.47 -0.75 5.90
N GLN A 35 6.15 0.31 5.15
CA GLN A 35 5.08 0.27 4.17
C GLN A 35 5.44 -0.61 2.97
N GLU A 36 6.67 -0.53 2.46
CA GLU A 36 7.14 -1.39 1.38
C GLU A 36 7.13 -2.87 1.80
N GLU A 37 7.64 -3.20 2.99
CA GLU A 37 7.62 -4.56 3.53
C GLU A 37 6.17 -5.07 3.67
N SER A 38 5.27 -4.22 4.18
CA SER A 38 3.85 -4.54 4.29
C SER A 38 3.21 -4.82 2.93
N LEU A 39 3.56 -4.07 1.89
CA LEU A 39 3.09 -4.29 0.52
C LEU A 39 3.66 -5.59 -0.06
N ASN A 40 4.96 -5.85 0.13
CA ASN A 40 5.61 -7.07 -0.34
C ASN A 40 4.96 -8.32 0.27
N LYS A 41 4.66 -8.32 1.57
CA LYS A 41 3.94 -9.42 2.23
C LYS A 41 2.53 -9.62 1.66
N ALA A 42 1.79 -8.53 1.44
CA ALA A 42 0.44 -8.60 0.87
C ALA A 42 0.48 -9.15 -0.56
N TYR A 43 1.41 -8.66 -1.37
CA TYR A 43 1.59 -9.08 -2.77
C TYR A 43 2.04 -10.53 -2.88
N ALA A 44 2.96 -11.00 -2.04
CA ALA A 44 3.35 -12.41 -1.99
C ALA A 44 2.13 -13.31 -1.69
N ARG A 45 1.27 -12.91 -0.75
CA ARG A 45 0.04 -13.63 -0.42
C ARG A 45 -0.96 -13.64 -1.58
N ILE A 46 -1.11 -12.53 -2.31
CA ILE A 46 -2.03 -12.50 -3.46
C ILE A 46 -1.45 -13.35 -4.61
N ALA A 47 -0.15 -13.28 -4.85
CA ALA A 47 0.54 -14.03 -5.89
C ALA A 47 0.45 -15.56 -5.67
N SER A 48 0.27 -16.03 -4.43
CA SER A 48 0.08 -17.44 -4.12
C SER A 48 -1.36 -17.95 -4.30
N LEU A 49 -2.33 -17.09 -4.60
CA LEU A 49 -3.72 -17.49 -4.86
C LEU A 49 -3.91 -18.00 -6.28
N ASP A 50 -5.03 -18.68 -6.54
CA ASP A 50 -5.37 -19.12 -7.89
C ASP A 50 -5.51 -17.94 -8.86
N LYS A 51 -5.17 -18.17 -10.13
CA LYS A 51 -5.21 -17.14 -11.19
C LYS A 51 -6.58 -16.48 -11.33
N ALA A 52 -7.67 -17.23 -11.13
CA ALA A 52 -9.03 -16.69 -11.18
C ALA A 52 -9.29 -15.68 -10.04
N ILE A 53 -8.79 -15.98 -8.84
CA ILE A 53 -8.90 -15.09 -7.68
C ILE A 53 -8.03 -13.85 -7.90
N GLN A 54 -6.79 -14.03 -8.34
CA GLN A 54 -5.90 -12.91 -8.69
C GLN A 54 -6.53 -11.97 -9.72
N LYS A 55 -7.15 -12.52 -10.77
CA LYS A 55 -7.86 -11.73 -11.79
C LYS A 55 -9.01 -10.93 -11.18
N SER A 56 -9.85 -11.56 -10.35
CA SER A 56 -10.95 -10.87 -9.66
C SER A 56 -10.46 -9.70 -8.80
N ILE A 57 -9.35 -9.88 -8.07
CA ILE A 57 -8.72 -8.81 -7.28
C ILE A 57 -8.20 -7.70 -8.19
N ALA A 58 -7.54 -8.04 -9.29
CA ALA A 58 -6.99 -7.08 -10.25
C ALA A 58 -8.09 -6.22 -10.88
N ASP A 59 -9.16 -6.85 -11.35
CA ASP A 59 -10.30 -6.17 -11.96
C ASP A 59 -11.01 -5.25 -10.97
N THR A 60 -11.16 -5.69 -9.71
CA THR A 60 -11.88 -4.94 -8.66
C THR A 60 -11.09 -3.73 -8.14
N TYR A 61 -9.79 -3.90 -7.87
CA TYR A 61 -9.00 -2.92 -7.11
C TYR A 61 -7.88 -2.25 -7.90
N TYR A 62 -7.48 -2.80 -9.06
CA TYR A 62 -6.29 -2.38 -9.79
C TYR A 62 -6.54 -2.14 -11.28
N ASN A 63 -7.80 -1.96 -11.69
CA ASN A 63 -8.19 -1.74 -13.10
C ASN A 63 -7.61 -2.81 -14.05
N GLY A 64 -7.66 -4.07 -13.62
CA GLY A 64 -7.14 -5.22 -14.36
C GLY A 64 -5.62 -5.41 -14.29
N LYS A 65 -4.89 -4.52 -13.62
CA LYS A 65 -3.43 -4.66 -13.44
C LYS A 65 -3.11 -5.63 -12.30
N VAL A 66 -1.99 -6.33 -12.43
CA VAL A 66 -1.50 -7.34 -11.47
C VAL A 66 -0.18 -6.89 -10.83
N PRO A 67 -0.18 -5.86 -9.96
CA PRO A 67 1.05 -5.24 -9.45
C PRO A 67 1.93 -6.16 -8.60
N TRP A 68 1.38 -7.27 -8.08
CA TRP A 68 2.12 -8.29 -7.34
C TRP A 68 2.92 -9.25 -8.23
N LEU A 69 2.67 -9.27 -9.55
CA LEU A 69 3.47 -10.00 -10.53
C LEU A 69 4.49 -9.05 -11.15
N LYS A 70 5.50 -8.61 -10.39
CA LYS A 70 6.64 -7.90 -10.98
C LYS A 70 7.38 -8.86 -11.92
N GLY A 71 7.06 -8.79 -13.21
CA GLY A 71 7.62 -9.65 -14.28
C GLY A 71 6.62 -10.16 -15.34
N GLY A 72 5.33 -9.80 -15.26
CA GLY A 72 4.27 -10.34 -16.13
C GLY A 72 4.01 -9.61 -17.45
N ASP A 73 4.80 -8.62 -17.83
CA ASP A 73 4.81 -8.04 -19.18
C ASP A 73 5.96 -8.68 -19.98
N LYS A 74 5.66 -9.76 -20.70
CA LYS A 74 6.39 -10.18 -21.92
C LYS A 74 5.41 -10.77 -22.90
#